data_AF-A0AAV3SBT1-F1
#
_entry.id   AF-A0AAV3SBT1-F1
#
_cell.length_a   1.000
_cell.length_b   1.000
_cell.length_c   1.000
_cell.angle_alpha   90.00
_cell.angle_beta   90.00
_cell.angle_gamma   90.00
#
_symmetry.space_group_name_H-M   'P 1'
#
loop_
_entity.id
_entity.type
_entity.pdbx_description
1 polymer ?
#
loop_
_entity_poly.entity_id
_entity_poly.type
_entity_poly.pdbx_seq_one_letter_code
_entity_poly.pdbx_strand_id
1 'polypeptide(L)'
;MTAIHIVDTSLFVAMGQPSNRRYLAVRTFARRNDITFVLPERVYDELTAEVDGVDTPPIDTAIEAGWTRVAAPLDYSLGLVSRMMDGVQRYIANADDRPADEIERAVPALAGVAAHAFVEGGCRPRVHLHDGFARWRRG
;
A
#
# COMPACT_ATOMS: atom_id res chain seq x y z
N MET A 1 6.58 -2.90 -20.40
CA MET A 1 6.81 -2.45 -19.02
C MET A 1 5.70 -3.00 -18.15
N THR A 2 6.05 -3.81 -17.16
CA THR A 2 5.13 -4.32 -16.15
C THR A 2 4.79 -3.21 -15.15
N ALA A 3 3.58 -3.23 -14.60
CA ALA A 3 3.16 -2.28 -13.56
C ALA A 3 3.25 -2.95 -12.19
N ILE A 4 3.66 -2.20 -11.17
CA ILE A 4 3.57 -2.64 -9.78
C ILE A 4 2.36 -1.94 -9.14
N HIS A 5 1.50 -2.71 -8.47
CA HIS A 5 0.25 -2.23 -7.90
C HIS A 5 0.40 -2.09 -6.38
N ILE A 6 0.76 -0.90 -5.92
CA ILE A 6 1.07 -0.62 -4.51
C ILE A 6 -0.21 -0.19 -3.80
N VAL A 7 -0.50 -0.76 -2.63
CA VAL A 7 -1.74 -0.53 -1.88
C VAL A 7 -1.46 0.03 -0.49
N ASP A 8 -2.36 0.90 -0.06
CA ASP A 8 -2.35 1.59 1.23
C ASP A 8 -3.26 0.90 2.28
N THR A 9 -3.01 1.16 3.56
CA THR A 9 -3.79 0.69 4.71
C THR A 9 -5.28 1.01 4.52
N SER A 10 -5.58 2.25 4.15
CA SER A 10 -6.96 2.76 3.99
C SER A 10 -7.80 1.93 3.01
N LEU A 11 -7.17 1.33 2.00
CA LEU A 11 -7.87 0.50 1.02
C LEU A 11 -8.41 -0.79 1.66
N PHE A 12 -7.61 -1.47 2.48
CA PHE A 12 -8.03 -2.70 3.16
C PHE A 12 -9.08 -2.44 4.23
N VAL A 13 -8.90 -1.37 5.00
CA VAL A 13 -9.90 -0.90 5.96
C VAL A 13 -11.25 -0.66 5.27
N ALA A 14 -11.26 0.01 4.12
CA ALA A 14 -12.50 0.31 3.40
C ALA A 14 -13.15 -0.88 2.67
N MET A 15 -12.34 -1.87 2.26
CA MET A 15 -12.84 -3.13 1.71
C MET A 15 -13.58 -3.96 2.76
N GLY A 16 -13.11 -3.88 4.01
CA GLY A 16 -13.65 -4.63 5.15
C GLY A 16 -13.38 -6.13 5.04
N GLN A 17 -14.17 -6.90 5.79
CA GLN A 17 -14.01 -8.35 5.95
C GLN A 17 -14.28 -9.15 4.65
N PRO A 18 -13.83 -10.42 4.54
CA PRO A 18 -13.96 -11.21 3.31
C PRO A 18 -15.39 -11.44 2.81
N SER A 19 -16.37 -11.34 3.70
CA SER A 19 -17.81 -11.39 3.38
C SER A 19 -18.33 -10.10 2.73
N ASN A 20 -17.58 -9.00 2.81
CA ASN A 20 -17.97 -7.71 2.24
C ASN A 20 -17.93 -7.74 0.70
N ARG A 21 -18.97 -7.20 0.07
CA ARG A 21 -19.08 -7.12 -1.39
C ARG A 21 -17.90 -6.39 -2.02
N ARG A 22 -17.33 -5.38 -1.36
CA ARG A 22 -16.15 -4.64 -1.87
C ARG A 22 -14.92 -5.54 -1.90
N TYR A 23 -14.61 -6.24 -0.81
CA TYR A 23 -13.52 -7.22 -0.76
C TYR A 23 -13.64 -8.26 -1.89
N LEU A 24 -14.83 -8.85 -2.05
CA LEU A 24 -15.09 -9.83 -3.11
C LEU A 24 -14.89 -9.25 -4.51
N ALA A 25 -15.31 -7.99 -4.74
CA ALA A 25 -15.13 -7.31 -6.01
C ALA A 25 -13.64 -7.08 -6.32
N VAL A 26 -12.86 -6.58 -5.36
CA VAL A 26 -11.41 -6.35 -5.53
C VAL A 26 -10.68 -7.66 -5.77
N ARG A 27 -10.94 -8.69 -4.96
CA ARG A 27 -10.37 -10.04 -5.14
C ARG A 27 -10.67 -10.59 -6.55
N THR A 28 -11.91 -10.45 -7.00
CA THR A 28 -12.33 -10.92 -8.33
C THR A 28 -11.63 -10.14 -9.44
N PHE A 29 -11.52 -8.82 -9.28
CA PHE A 29 -10.80 -7.95 -10.21
C PHE A 29 -9.32 -8.33 -10.30
N ALA A 30 -8.64 -8.50 -9.16
CA ALA A 30 -7.23 -8.87 -9.09
C ALA A 30 -6.98 -10.19 -9.81
N ARG A 31 -7.78 -11.23 -9.50
CA ARG A 31 -7.68 -12.55 -10.14
C ARG A 31 -7.94 -12.52 -11.65
N ARG A 32 -8.95 -11.77 -12.10
CA ARG A 32 -9.29 -11.68 -13.54
C ARG A 32 -8.22 -10.99 -14.37
N ASN A 33 -7.43 -10.10 -13.75
CA ASN A 33 -6.43 -9.31 -14.45
C ASN A 33 -5.00 -9.75 -14.12
N ASP A 34 -4.82 -10.86 -13.40
CA ASP A 34 -3.51 -11.36 -12.95
C ASP A 34 -2.69 -10.29 -12.21
N ILE A 35 -3.38 -9.53 -11.34
CA ILE A 35 -2.77 -8.48 -10.53
C ILE A 35 -2.49 -9.02 -9.13
N THR A 36 -1.25 -8.86 -8.69
CA THR A 36 -0.87 -8.99 -7.28
C THR A 36 -0.65 -7.61 -6.69
N PHE A 37 -1.42 -7.24 -5.68
CA PHE A 37 -1.17 -6.01 -4.93
C PHE A 37 0.04 -6.16 -4.01
N VAL A 38 0.81 -5.09 -3.89
CA VAL A 38 2.05 -5.05 -3.11
C VAL A 38 1.88 -4.03 -1.99
N LEU A 39 2.15 -4.46 -0.76
CA LEU A 39 2.07 -3.61 0.41
C LEU A 39 3.45 -3.47 1.05
N PRO A 40 3.89 -2.25 1.39
CA PRO A 40 5.09 -2.07 2.20
C PRO A 40 4.96 -2.84 3.52
N GLU A 41 6.08 -3.35 4.05
CA GLU A 41 6.13 -4.01 5.36
C GLU A 41 5.49 -3.16 6.47
N ARG A 42 5.78 -1.85 6.48
CA ARG A 42 5.19 -0.91 7.44
C ARG A 42 3.66 -0.83 7.38
N VAL A 43 3.07 -0.97 6.20
CA VAL A 43 1.61 -0.99 6.01
C VAL A 43 1.03 -2.32 6.49
N TYR A 44 1.74 -3.43 6.28
CA TYR A 44 1.35 -4.72 6.82
C TYR A 44 1.35 -4.72 8.35
N ASP A 45 2.40 -4.18 8.97
CA ASP A 45 2.50 -4.07 10.43
C ASP A 45 1.34 -3.25 11.02
N GLU A 46 0.97 -2.14 10.37
CA GLU A 46 -0.16 -1.29 10.78
C GLU A 46 -1.50 -2.05 10.66
N LEU A 47 -1.71 -2.77 9.56
CA LEU A 47 -2.94 -3.53 9.31
C LEU A 47 -3.11 -4.75 10.22
N THR A 48 -2.02 -5.30 10.74
CA THR A 48 -2.03 -6.48 11.62
C THR A 48 -1.94 -6.14 13.10
N ALA A 49 -1.65 -4.88 13.44
CA ALA A 49 -1.68 -4.41 14.81
C ALA A 49 -3.08 -4.58 15.39
N GLU A 50 -3.18 -5.30 16.51
CA GLU A 50 -4.44 -5.45 17.24
C GLU A 50 -4.82 -4.11 17.87
N VAL A 51 -6.01 -3.61 17.52
CA VAL A 51 -6.59 -2.39 18.09
C VAL A 51 -7.93 -2.73 18.72
N ASP A 52 -8.08 -2.42 20.00
CA ASP A 52 -9.28 -2.75 20.76
C ASP A 52 -10.55 -2.19 20.10
N GLY A 53 -11.51 -3.08 19.85
CA GLY A 53 -12.81 -2.73 19.26
C GLY A 53 -12.80 -2.47 17.75
N VAL A 54 -11.68 -2.74 17.07
CA VAL A 54 -11.57 -2.65 15.60
C VAL A 54 -11.24 -4.03 15.03
N ASP A 55 -12.07 -4.51 14.10
CA ASP A 55 -11.78 -5.76 13.40
C ASP A 55 -10.53 -5.61 12.54
N THR A 56 -9.54 -6.48 12.74
CA THR A 56 -8.33 -6.53 11.92
C THR A 56 -8.71 -6.77 10.45
N PRO A 57 -8.23 -5.93 9.51
CA PRO A 57 -8.43 -6.16 8.09
C PRO A 57 -7.90 -7.54 7.65
N PRO A 58 -8.58 -8.24 6.73
CA PRO A 58 -8.25 -9.63 6.35
C PRO A 58 -7.05 -9.70 5.39
N ILE A 59 -5.91 -9.19 5.84
CA ILE A 59 -4.69 -9.04 5.04
C ILE A 59 -4.00 -10.39 4.80
N ASP A 60 -3.89 -11.22 5.83
CA ASP A 60 -3.30 -12.55 5.71
C ASP A 60 -4.14 -13.43 4.80
N THR A 61 -5.46 -13.38 4.90
CA THR A 61 -6.36 -14.06 3.97
C THR A 61 -6.15 -13.61 2.52
N ALA A 62 -5.84 -12.33 2.29
CA ALA A 62 -5.56 -11.83 0.95
C ALA A 62 -4.20 -12.34 0.41
N ILE A 63 -3.19 -12.44 1.29
CA ILE A 63 -1.87 -12.99 0.99
C ILE A 63 -1.96 -14.49 0.68
N GLU A 64 -2.61 -15.27 1.55
CA GLU A 64 -2.87 -16.70 1.36
C GLU A 64 -3.64 -16.98 0.06
N ALA A 65 -4.59 -16.11 -0.29
CA ALA A 65 -5.37 -16.21 -1.52
C ALA A 65 -4.60 -15.78 -2.79
N GLY A 66 -3.35 -15.31 -2.65
CA GLY A 66 -2.38 -15.06 -3.72
C GLY A 66 -2.56 -13.76 -4.51
N TRP A 67 -3.48 -12.88 -4.12
CA TRP A 67 -3.75 -11.63 -4.84
C TRP A 67 -3.15 -10.39 -4.16
N THR A 68 -2.45 -10.61 -3.05
CA THR A 68 -1.70 -9.61 -2.29
C THR A 68 -0.37 -10.21 -1.82
N ARG A 69 0.67 -9.40 -1.65
CA ARG A 69 1.93 -9.78 -1.01
C ARG A 69 2.61 -8.60 -0.33
N VAL A 70 3.48 -8.88 0.63
CA VAL A 70 4.39 -7.87 1.19
C VAL A 70 5.52 -7.57 0.19
N ALA A 71 5.92 -6.31 0.12
CA ALA A 71 7.08 -5.86 -0.61
C ALA A 71 8.36 -6.46 0.00
N ALA A 72 9.43 -6.53 -0.78
CA ALA A 72 10.75 -6.74 -0.18
C ALA A 72 11.08 -5.53 0.74
N PRO A 73 11.89 -5.74 1.79
CA PRO A 73 12.38 -4.64 2.62
C PRO A 73 13.01 -3.54 1.75
N LEU A 74 12.76 -2.27 2.09
CA LEU A 74 13.30 -1.14 1.34
C LEU A 74 14.83 -1.10 1.47
N ASP A 75 15.52 -1.09 0.33
CA ASP A 75 16.97 -0.85 0.29
C ASP A 75 17.29 0.65 0.36
N TYR A 76 17.63 1.12 1.56
CA TYR A 76 18.04 2.51 1.81
C TYR A 76 19.44 2.86 1.26
N SER A 77 20.21 1.87 0.78
CA SER A 77 21.45 2.16 0.04
C SER A 77 21.15 2.77 -1.34
N LEU A 78 19.95 2.53 -1.88
CA LEU A 78 19.47 3.19 -3.08
C LEU A 78 19.09 4.63 -2.76
N GLY A 79 19.92 5.59 -3.17
CA GLY A 79 19.71 6.99 -2.84
C GLY A 79 18.35 7.58 -3.26
N LEU A 80 17.70 7.03 -4.30
CA LEU A 80 16.33 7.45 -4.66
C LEU A 80 15.30 7.01 -3.62
N VAL A 81 15.42 5.79 -3.07
CA VAL A 81 14.51 5.25 -2.05
C VAL A 81 14.58 6.13 -0.80
N SER A 82 15.78 6.39 -0.29
CA SER A 82 15.98 7.23 0.90
C SER A 82 15.46 8.65 0.69
N ARG A 83 15.73 9.28 -0.45
CA ARG A 83 15.20 10.62 -0.76
C ARG A 83 13.68 10.66 -0.87
N MET A 84 13.04 9.61 -1.40
CA MET A 84 11.59 9.56 -1.50
C MET A 84 10.93 9.36 -0.14
N MET A 85 11.50 8.49 0.71
CA MET A 85 11.06 8.31 2.10
C MET A 85 11.13 9.64 2.87
N ASP A 86 12.30 10.28 2.91
CA ASP A 86 12.52 11.53 3.64
C ASP A 86 11.69 12.68 3.06
N GLY A 87 11.61 12.75 1.73
CA GLY A 87 10.90 13.80 1.01
C GLY A 87 9.40 13.78 1.27
N VAL A 88 8.77 12.61 1.20
CA VAL A 88 7.34 12.45 1.48
C VAL A 88 7.05 12.68 2.96
N GLN A 89 7.87 12.15 3.87
CA GLN A 89 7.69 12.38 5.30
C GLN A 89 7.75 13.88 5.64
N ARG A 90 8.73 14.60 5.10
CA ARG A 90 8.86 16.06 5.30
C ARG A 90 7.71 16.84 4.66
N TYR A 91 7.22 16.41 3.50
CA TYR A 91 6.08 17.04 2.85
C TYR A 91 4.83 16.97 3.73
N ILE A 92 4.52 15.79 4.26
CA ILE A 92 3.36 15.58 5.15
C ILE A 92 3.55 16.36 6.44
N ALA A 93 4.73 16.30 7.06
CA ALA A 93 5.07 17.05 8.26
C ALA A 93 4.75 18.55 8.11
N ASN A 94 5.18 19.14 6.98
CA ASN A 94 4.93 20.54 6.68
C ASN A 94 3.44 20.83 6.38
N ALA A 95 2.74 19.91 5.72
CA ALA A 95 1.32 20.08 5.40
C ALA A 95 0.43 19.99 6.66
N ASP A 96 0.83 19.16 7.61
CA ASP A 96 0.10 18.90 8.85
C ASP A 96 0.52 19.82 10.01
N ASP A 97 1.56 20.66 9.80
CA ASP A 97 2.20 21.51 10.83
C ASP A 97 2.64 20.70 12.06
N ARG A 98 3.30 19.56 11.81
CA ARG A 98 3.75 18.62 12.86
C ARG A 98 5.22 18.21 12.66
N PRO A 99 5.92 17.81 13.73
CA PRO A 99 7.29 17.29 13.61
C PRO A 99 7.36 16.06 12.71
N ALA A 100 8.41 15.97 11.89
CA ALA A 100 8.54 14.88 10.92
C ALA A 100 8.64 13.50 11.58
N ASP A 101 9.24 13.41 12.76
CA ASP A 101 9.36 12.19 13.55
C ASP A 101 8.03 11.68 14.12
N GLU A 102 7.02 12.53 14.19
CA GLU A 102 5.64 12.17 14.57
C GLU A 102 4.76 11.77 13.37
N ILE A 103 5.27 11.94 12.13
CA ILE A 103 4.58 11.51 10.93
C ILE A 103 4.72 10.01 10.76
N GLU A 104 3.58 9.37 10.56
CA GLU A 104 3.49 7.94 10.30
C GLU A 104 4.29 7.55 9.04
N ARG A 105 5.02 6.42 9.14
CA ARG A 105 5.93 5.97 8.09
C ARG A 105 5.28 5.11 7.01
N ALA A 106 4.02 4.72 7.17
CA ALA A 106 3.28 3.92 6.20
C ALA A 106 3.20 4.62 4.83
N VAL A 107 2.81 5.91 4.81
CA VAL A 107 2.70 6.69 3.57
C VAL A 107 4.06 6.92 2.89
N PRO A 108 5.13 7.36 3.59
CA PRO A 108 6.48 7.36 3.02
C PRO A 108 6.89 6.00 2.44
N ALA A 109 6.56 4.90 3.11
CA ALA A 109 6.91 3.55 2.64
C ALA A 109 6.30 3.19 1.28
N LEU A 110 5.08 3.68 0.96
CA LEU A 110 4.48 3.54 -0.37
C LEU A 110 5.36 4.17 -1.46
N ALA A 111 5.89 5.37 -1.17
CA ALA A 111 6.79 6.09 -2.08
C ALA A 111 8.15 5.41 -2.19
N GLY A 112 8.66 4.85 -1.10
CA GLY A 112 9.87 4.02 -1.09
C GLY A 112 9.73 2.80 -2.00
N VAL A 113 8.63 2.05 -1.91
CA VAL A 113 8.38 0.88 -2.78
C VAL A 113 8.27 1.29 -4.25
N ALA A 114 7.62 2.43 -4.54
CA ALA A 114 7.54 2.97 -5.90
C ALA A 114 8.92 3.33 -6.45
N ALA A 115 9.78 3.95 -5.64
CA ALA A 115 11.15 4.29 -6.00
C ALA A 115 12.00 3.04 -6.25
N HIS A 116 11.89 2.04 -5.37
CA HIS A 116 12.60 0.77 -5.49
C HIS A 116 12.25 0.07 -6.82
N ALA A 117 10.95 -0.06 -7.10
CA ALA A 117 10.46 -0.67 -8.34
C ALA A 117 10.89 0.08 -9.61
N PHE A 118 11.04 1.41 -9.50
CA PHE A 118 11.56 2.22 -10.60
C PHE A 118 13.05 1.95 -10.86
N VAL A 119 13.87 1.86 -9.81
CA VAL A 119 15.32 1.64 -9.91
C VAL A 119 15.66 0.23 -10.38
N GLU A 120 14.99 -0.80 -9.87
CA GLU A 120 15.40 -2.19 -10.09
C GLU A 120 14.91 -2.79 -11.43
N GLY A 121 13.80 -2.31 -11.98
CA GLY A 121 13.17 -2.98 -13.13
C GLY A 121 12.40 -2.07 -14.09
N GLY A 122 12.43 -0.75 -13.89
CA GLY A 122 11.67 0.18 -14.72
C GLY A 122 10.16 -0.08 -14.71
N CYS A 123 9.65 -0.72 -13.65
CA CYS A 123 8.23 -0.98 -13.48
C CYS A 123 7.50 0.35 -13.28
N ARG A 124 6.31 0.51 -13.89
CA ARG A 124 5.49 1.71 -13.64
C ARG A 124 4.71 1.53 -12.33
N PRO A 125 4.97 2.34 -11.29
CA PRO A 125 4.19 2.25 -10.07
C PRO A 125 2.76 2.75 -10.27
N ARG A 126 1.81 2.00 -9.75
CA ARG A 126 0.39 2.37 -9.61
C ARG A 126 0.03 2.27 -8.14
N VAL A 127 -0.16 3.41 -7.50
CA VAL A 127 -0.54 3.50 -6.09
C VAL A 127 -2.07 3.56 -6.00
N HIS A 128 -2.66 2.70 -5.17
CA HIS A 128 -4.10 2.60 -4.96
C HIS A 128 -4.42 3.06 -3.54
N LEU A 129 -5.04 4.23 -3.46
CA LEU A 129 -5.56 4.84 -2.23
C LEU A 129 -7.08 4.68 -2.19
N HIS A 130 -7.69 4.67 -1.00
CA HIS A 130 -9.15 4.55 -0.87
C HIS A 130 -9.91 5.61 -1.68
N ASP A 131 -9.49 6.88 -1.66
CA ASP A 131 -10.12 7.96 -2.45
C ASP A 131 -9.98 7.76 -3.97
N GLY A 132 -8.97 7.01 -4.40
CA GLY A 132 -8.78 6.63 -5.81
C GLY A 132 -9.72 5.49 -6.26
N PHE A 133 -10.24 4.69 -5.32
CA PHE A 133 -11.02 3.49 -5.65
C PHE A 133 -12.40 3.82 -6.27
N ALA A 134 -12.95 5.00 -5.99
CA ALA A 134 -14.19 5.49 -6.60
C ALA A 134 -14.14 5.53 -8.14
N ARG A 135 -12.94 5.66 -8.73
CA ARG A 135 -12.73 5.71 -10.19
C ARG A 135 -12.96 4.37 -10.89
N TRP A 136 -12.88 3.24 -10.18
CA TRP A 136 -13.04 1.88 -10.74
C TRP A 136 -14.49 1.43 -10.89
N ARG A 137 -15.47 2.21 -10.42
CA ARG A 137 -16.91 1.93 -10.62
C ARG A 137 -17.45 2.23 -12.02
N ARG A 138 -16.59 2.65 -12.96
CA ARG A 138 -16.95 2.87 -14.37
C ARG A 138 -16.04 2.03 -15.27
N GLY A 139 -16.39 0.77 -15.45
CA GLY A 139 -15.69 -0.19 -16.33
C GLY A 139 -16.46 -1.48 -16.41
#